data_AF-A0A662W0Z9-F1
#
_entry.id   AF-A0A662W0Z9-F1
#
_cell.length_a   1.000
_cell.length_b   1.000
_cell.length_c   1.000
_cell.angle_alpha   90.00
_cell.angle_beta   90.00
_cell.angle_gamma   90.00
#
_symmetry.space_group_name_H-M   'P 1'
#
loop_
_entity.id
_entity.type
_entity.pdbx_description
1 polymer ?
#
loop_
_entity_poly.entity_id
_entity_poly.type
_entity_poly.pdbx_seq_one_letter_code
_entity_poly.pdbx_strand_id
1 'polypeptide(L)'
;ALVRFAEKRGLHEDYVIPHMTEAEVFPEVALAVAKKAMEQGLARLKLSEEEIYEHARQMIMSSESKIRFLMEKGFIPEPPNGLELSADFIVE
;
A
#
# COMPACT_ATOMS: atom_id res chain seq x y z
N ALA A 1 11.81 -6.73 0.44
CA ALA A 1 10.56 -6.96 1.19
C ALA A 1 9.47 -7.49 0.25
N LEU A 2 9.18 -6.80 -0.85
CA LEU A 2 8.20 -7.22 -1.86
C LEU A 2 8.38 -8.66 -2.37
N VAL A 3 9.58 -9.02 -2.82
CA VAL A 3 9.87 -10.40 -3.29
C VAL A 3 9.56 -11.42 -2.20
N ARG A 4 10.05 -11.19 -0.97
CA ARG A 4 9.77 -12.08 0.18
C ARG A 4 8.28 -12.18 0.52
N PHE A 5 7.51 -11.13 0.29
CA PHE A 5 6.06 -11.14 0.49
C PHE A 5 5.38 -12.00 -0.59
N ALA A 6 5.75 -11.80 -1.86
CA ALA A 6 5.23 -12.60 -2.97
C ALA A 6 5.61 -14.09 -2.84
N GLU A 7 6.84 -14.40 -2.44
CA GLU A 7 7.30 -15.76 -2.14
C GLU A 7 6.45 -16.44 -1.06
N LYS A 8 6.11 -15.72 0.02
CA LYS A 8 5.25 -16.25 1.10
C LYS A 8 3.82 -16.55 0.62
N ARG A 9 3.32 -15.79 -0.36
CA ARG A 9 1.98 -15.94 -0.94
C ARG A 9 1.94 -16.99 -2.06
N GLY A 10 3.11 -17.38 -2.58
CA GLY A 10 3.28 -18.37 -3.64
C GLY A 10 3.46 -17.68 -4.99
N LEU A 11 4.67 -17.80 -5.56
CA LEU A 11 4.97 -17.27 -6.89
C LEU A 11 4.42 -18.21 -7.97
N HIS A 12 3.77 -17.63 -8.97
CA HIS A 12 3.39 -18.32 -10.20
C HIS A 12 3.41 -17.33 -11.38
N GLU A 13 3.25 -17.80 -12.62
CA GLU A 13 3.36 -16.96 -13.83
C GLU A 13 2.50 -15.69 -13.77
N ASP A 14 1.30 -15.77 -13.18
CA ASP A 14 0.36 -14.64 -13.07
C ASP A 14 0.52 -13.80 -11.77
N TYR A 15 1.49 -14.11 -10.92
CA TYR A 15 1.70 -13.46 -9.61
C TYR A 15 3.20 -13.47 -9.27
N VAL A 16 3.89 -12.47 -9.81
CA VAL A 16 5.33 -12.25 -9.62
C VAL A 16 5.59 -11.16 -8.57
N ILE A 17 4.62 -10.28 -8.37
CA ILE A 17 4.69 -9.14 -7.45
C ILE A 17 3.33 -8.98 -6.75
N PRO A 18 3.29 -8.52 -5.48
CA PRO A 18 2.05 -8.31 -4.76
C PRO A 18 1.15 -7.29 -5.46
N HIS A 19 -0.16 -7.52 -5.44
CA HIS A 19 -1.12 -6.59 -6.01
C HIS A 19 -1.32 -5.36 -5.12
N MET A 20 -1.73 -4.23 -5.71
CA MET A 20 -2.04 -3.01 -4.96
C MET A 20 -3.18 -3.17 -3.95
N THR A 21 -4.05 -4.17 -4.16
CA THR A 21 -5.14 -4.53 -3.25
C THR A 21 -4.66 -5.25 -1.98
N GLU A 22 -3.40 -5.70 -1.94
CA GLU A 22 -2.82 -6.44 -0.81
C GLU A 22 -2.16 -5.48 0.18
N ALA A 23 -2.98 -4.76 0.95
CA ALA A 23 -2.51 -3.71 1.86
C ALA A 23 -1.47 -4.17 2.91
N GLU A 24 -1.42 -5.46 3.24
CA GLU A 24 -0.46 -6.05 4.18
C GLU A 24 1.01 -5.92 3.72
N VAL A 25 1.25 -5.74 2.41
CA VAL A 25 2.60 -5.60 1.87
C VAL A 25 3.26 -4.29 2.30
N PHE A 26 2.48 -3.23 2.50
CA PHE A 26 3.03 -1.89 2.71
C PHE A 26 3.69 -1.74 4.10
N PRO A 27 3.08 -2.20 5.23
CA PRO A 27 3.75 -2.21 6.53
C PRO A 27 5.05 -3.04 6.54
N GLU A 28 5.07 -4.20 5.87
CA GLU A 28 6.27 -5.04 5.73
C GLU A 28 7.40 -4.34 4.98
N VAL A 29 7.07 -3.59 3.92
CA VAL A 29 8.04 -2.79 3.17
C VAL A 29 8.55 -1.63 4.02
N ALA A 30 7.67 -0.91 4.72
CA ALA A 30 8.04 0.20 5.59
C ALA A 30 8.99 -0.25 6.70
N LEU A 31 8.70 -1.39 7.34
CA LEU A 31 9.57 -2.01 8.35
C LEU A 31 10.95 -2.34 7.78
N ALA A 32 11.01 -3.00 6.62
CA ALA A 32 12.29 -3.37 6.02
C ALA A 32 13.16 -2.16 5.66
N VAL A 33 12.54 -1.09 5.14
CA VAL A 33 13.24 0.15 4.80
C VAL A 33 13.73 0.86 6.07
N ALA A 34 12.89 0.98 7.10
CA ALA A 34 13.26 1.60 8.36
C ALA A 34 14.41 0.86 9.05
N LYS A 35 14.35 -0.49 9.10
CA LYS A 35 15.45 -1.32 9.61
C LYS A 35 16.75 -1.04 8.88
N LYS A 36 16.72 -0.97 7.53
CA LYS A 36 17.93 -0.71 6.76
C LYS A 36 18.46 0.72 6.98
N ALA A 37 17.58 1.70 7.09
CA ALA A 37 17.97 3.08 7.40
C ALA A 37 18.61 3.22 8.79
N MET A 38 18.12 2.48 9.79
CA MET A 38 18.73 2.42 11.12
C MET A 38 20.09 1.73 11.09
N GLU A 39 20.23 0.61 10.37
CA GLU A 39 21.50 -0.11 10.18
C GLU A 39 22.57 0.78 9.54
N GLN A 40 22.18 1.60 8.55
CA GLN A 40 23.08 2.51 7.85
C GLN A 40 23.35 3.82 8.62
N GLY A 41 22.75 4.02 9.79
CA GLY A 41 22.90 5.25 10.58
C GLY A 41 22.25 6.49 9.95
N LEU A 42 21.33 6.31 8.99
CA LEU A 42 20.61 7.40 8.32
C LEU A 42 19.34 7.81 9.11
N ALA A 43 18.77 6.89 9.88
CA ALA A 43 17.56 7.14 10.64
C ALA A 43 17.83 8.00 11.88
N ARG A 44 17.09 9.11 12.01
CA ARG A 44 17.11 9.98 13.21
C ARG A 44 16.32 9.40 14.38
N LEU A 45 15.30 8.60 14.08
CA LEU A 45 14.45 7.94 15.07
C LEU A 45 14.86 6.47 15.18
N LYS A 46 14.88 5.95 16.42
CA LYS A 46 15.12 4.53 16.72
C LYS A 46 13.86 3.98 17.35
N LEU A 47 13.14 3.16 16.59
CA LEU A 47 11.88 2.54 16.98
C LEU A 47 12.04 1.01 16.96
N SER A 48 11.22 0.29 17.71
CA SER A 48 11.14 -1.16 17.62
C SER A 48 10.50 -1.60 16.29
N GLU A 49 10.67 -2.87 15.95
CA GLU A 49 10.07 -3.43 14.74
C GLU A 49 8.55 -3.40 14.81
N GLU A 50 7.98 -3.73 15.96
CA GLU A 50 6.53 -3.64 16.22
C GLU A 50 6.02 -2.21 16.11
N GLU A 51 6.73 -1.24 16.67
CA GLU A 51 6.35 0.18 16.60
C GLU A 51 6.31 0.68 15.15
N ILE A 52 7.31 0.33 14.34
CA ILE A 52 7.36 0.74 12.93
C ILE A 52 6.22 0.10 12.14
N TYR A 53 6.03 -1.21 12.33
CA TYR A 53 4.99 -1.95 11.62
C TYR A 53 3.59 -1.43 11.97
N GLU A 54 3.29 -1.30 13.26
CA GLU A 54 1.98 -0.86 13.73
C GLU A 54 1.72 0.59 13.33
N HIS A 55 2.72 1.46 13.41
CA HIS A 55 2.57 2.84 12.97
C HIS A 55 2.26 2.92 11.46
N ALA A 56 2.98 2.18 10.62
CA ALA A 56 2.71 2.13 9.18
C ALA A 56 1.29 1.60 8.90
N ARG A 57 0.90 0.50 9.55
CA ARG A 57 -0.43 -0.09 9.44
C ARG A 57 -1.53 0.90 9.82
N GLN A 58 -1.41 1.55 10.97
CA GLN A 58 -2.41 2.53 11.45
C GLN A 58 -2.54 3.73 10.50
N MET A 59 -1.43 4.24 9.97
CA MET A 59 -1.45 5.36 9.04
C MET A 59 -2.19 5.04 7.74
N ILE A 60 -1.93 3.85 7.18
CA ILE A 60 -2.58 3.38 5.95
C ILE A 60 -4.07 3.16 6.19
N MET A 61 -4.44 2.39 7.22
CA MET A 61 -5.83 2.09 7.54
C MET A 61 -6.64 3.36 7.85
N SER A 62 -6.05 4.32 8.57
CA SER A 62 -6.68 5.60 8.85
C SER A 62 -6.95 6.40 7.57
N SER A 63 -5.97 6.45 6.66
CA SER A 63 -6.09 7.16 5.39
C SER A 63 -7.17 6.55 4.51
N GLU A 64 -7.17 5.23 4.34
CA GLU A 64 -8.18 4.52 3.54
C GLU A 64 -9.59 4.68 4.12
N SER A 65 -9.73 4.57 5.44
CA SER A 65 -11.02 4.72 6.12
C SER A 65 -11.58 6.13 5.96
N LYS A 66 -10.73 7.16 6.04
CA LYS A 66 -11.14 8.56 5.83
C LYS A 66 -11.62 8.78 4.40
N ILE A 67 -10.86 8.32 3.41
CA ILE A 67 -11.23 8.48 2.00
C ILE A 67 -12.55 7.74 1.70
N ARG A 68 -12.67 6.50 2.17
CA ARG A 68 -13.92 5.72 2.02
C ARG A 68 -15.10 6.44 2.64
N PHE A 69 -14.94 6.98 3.85
CA PHE A 69 -15.99 7.76 4.51
C PHE A 69 -16.36 9.03 3.73
N LEU A 70 -15.39 9.74 3.15
CA LEU A 70 -15.66 10.92 2.32
C LEU A 70 -16.43 10.57 1.03
N MET A 71 -16.13 9.42 0.42
CA MET A 71 -16.89 8.87 -0.71
C MET A 71 -18.32 8.50 -0.29
N GLU A 72 -18.49 7.75 0.80
CA GLU A 72 -19.80 7.34 1.32
C GLU A 72 -20.70 8.53 1.70
N LYS A 73 -20.10 9.63 2.17
CA LYS A 73 -20.83 10.88 2.49
C LYS A 73 -21.06 11.79 1.29
N GLY A 74 -20.56 11.44 0.11
CA GLY A 74 -20.72 12.23 -1.11
C GLY A 74 -19.87 13.51 -1.13
N PHE A 75 -18.89 13.66 -0.22
CA PHE A 75 -17.90 14.73 -0.31
C PHE A 75 -16.90 14.50 -1.44
N ILE A 76 -16.62 13.22 -1.74
CA ILE A 76 -15.95 12.79 -2.96
C ILE A 76 -17.04 12.25 -3.89
N PRO A 77 -17.33 12.92 -5.02
CA PRO A 77 -18.35 12.47 -5.94
C PRO A 77 -17.94 11.18 -6.63
N GLU A 78 -18.93 10.37 -7.01
CA GLU A 78 -18.70 9.23 -7.89
C GLU A 78 -18.17 9.72 -9.26
N PRO A 79 -17.36 8.90 -9.94
CA PRO A 79 -16.87 9.24 -11.27
C PRO A 79 -18.06 9.55 -12.21
N PRO A 80 -17.96 10.62 -13.03
CA PRO A 80 -19.10 11.19 -13.76
C PRO A 80 -19.75 10.22 -14.76
N ASN A 81 -19.07 9.16 -15.18
CA ASN A 81 -19.61 8.12 -16.03
C ASN A 81 -19.26 6.77 -15.40
N GLY A 82 -20.23 5.88 -15.20
CA GLY A 82 -19.95 4.49 -14.82
C GLY A 82 -19.05 3.84 -15.88
N LEU A 83 -17.75 3.78 -15.62
CA LEU A 83 -16.73 2.99 -16.33
C LEU A 83 -16.69 3.06 -17.86
N GLU A 84 -17.28 4.05 -18.52
CA GLU A 84 -16.91 4.36 -19.90
C GLU A 84 -15.62 5.19 -19.85
N LEU A 85 -14.48 4.48 -19.84
CA LEU A 85 -13.23 5.05 -20.35
C LEU A 85 -13.58 5.65 -21.72
N SER A 86 -13.45 6.97 -21.88
CA SER A 86 -13.71 7.60 -23.16
C SER A 86 -12.86 6.87 -24.21
N ALA A 87 -13.48 6.47 -25.32
CA ALA A 87 -12.85 5.65 -26.36
C ALA A 87 -11.49 6.21 -26.84
N ASP A 88 -11.26 7.51 -26.64
CA ASP A 88 -10.00 8.22 -26.86
C ASP A 88 -8.79 7.69 -26.06
N PHE A 89 -8.99 6.93 -24.98
CA PHE A 89 -7.91 6.32 -24.18
C PHE A 89 -7.73 4.81 -24.41
N ILE A 90 -8.54 4.20 -25.28
CA ILE A 90 -8.34 2.81 -25.70
C ILE A 90 -7.30 2.84 -26.82
N VAL A 91 -6.03 2.67 -26.46
CA VAL A 91 -4.98 2.37 -27.43
C VAL A 91 -5.12 0.88 -27.77
N GLU A 92 -5.41 0.57 -29.03
CA GLU A 92 -5.36 -0.81 -29.58
C GLU A 92 -4.01 -1.48 -29.33
#